data_AF-A0A512ABY4-F1
#
_entry.id   AF-A0A512ABY4-F1
#
_cell.length_a   1.000
_cell.length_b   1.000
_cell.length_c   1.000
_cell.angle_alpha   90.00
_cell.angle_beta   90.00
_cell.angle_gamma   90.00
#
_symmetry.space_group_name_H-M   'P 1'
#
loop_
_entity.id
_entity.type
_entity.pdbx_description
1 polymer ?
#
loop_
_entity_poly.entity_id
_entity_poly.type
_entity_poly.pdbx_seq_one_letter_code
_entity_poly.pdbx_strand_id
1 'polypeptide(L)'
;MTDQDVFVMAGGTGVIIPYLNTIEKKVSKSIIISALESENGDLNDIKEILESIEESFSVWGYSENDNNLKINPPKSGDLIFITNNNAAIYLATVFKKIEAKELDYIWAGRQSWKYKLILKNVIRIFIPYPLDVDIEKWCGDHPFAPSLSRIQNINKIYKDREEGFRHIIGRKNQTGPIQGALTVKIPDNDKQKHEEEMKDIEIVLSRLNTYCKLTHFECIVKEI
;
A
#
# COMPACT_ATOMS: atom_id res chain seq x y z
N MET A 1 15.62 14.78 9.06
CA MET A 1 14.77 13.88 8.25
C MET A 1 13.46 13.72 8.99
N THR A 2 12.35 14.07 8.34
CA THR A 2 11.00 13.90 8.90
C THR A 2 10.79 12.44 9.28
N ASP A 3 10.17 12.18 10.44
CA ASP A 3 9.81 10.81 10.84
C ASP A 3 8.74 10.27 9.88
N GLN A 4 9.18 9.53 8.86
CA GLN A 4 8.31 8.83 7.92
C GLN A 4 7.86 7.51 8.55
N ASP A 5 6.59 7.20 8.41
CA ASP A 5 6.00 5.94 8.86
C ASP A 5 5.71 5.03 7.65
N VAL A 6 5.47 3.75 7.95
CA VAL A 6 5.00 2.75 6.99
C VAL A 6 3.59 2.32 7.37
N PHE A 7 2.71 2.26 6.38
CA PHE A 7 1.34 1.81 6.55
C PHE A 7 1.02 0.61 5.66
N VAL A 8 0.11 -0.23 6.12
CA VAL A 8 -0.51 -1.29 5.34
C VAL A 8 -2.01 -1.01 5.27
N MET A 9 -2.58 -1.04 4.07
CA MET A 9 -4.00 -0.76 3.83
C MET A 9 -4.65 -1.93 3.11
N ALA A 10 -5.72 -2.48 3.69
CA ALA A 10 -6.50 -3.53 3.05
C ALA A 10 -7.25 -2.97 1.83
N GLY A 11 -6.89 -3.46 0.64
CA GLY A 11 -7.44 -3.04 -0.65
C GLY A 11 -8.87 -3.53 -0.90
N GLY A 12 -9.23 -4.69 -0.35
CA GLY A 12 -10.58 -5.28 -0.48
C GLY A 12 -11.07 -5.36 -1.94
N THR A 13 -12.37 -5.13 -2.15
CA THR A 13 -12.95 -5.07 -3.50
C THR A 13 -12.54 -3.83 -4.29
N GLY A 14 -12.06 -2.79 -3.62
CA GLY A 14 -11.67 -1.52 -4.26
C GLY A 14 -10.51 -1.67 -5.24
N VAL A 15 -9.57 -2.58 -4.97
CA VAL A 15 -8.50 -2.90 -5.93
C VAL A 15 -8.92 -3.89 -7.01
N ILE A 16 -9.85 -4.80 -6.71
CA ILE A 16 -10.26 -5.88 -7.64
C ILE A 16 -11.17 -5.34 -8.76
N ILE A 17 -12.12 -4.47 -8.41
CA ILE A 17 -13.13 -3.99 -9.34
C ILE A 17 -12.50 -2.89 -10.23
N PRO A 18 -12.33 -3.10 -11.55
CA PRO A 18 -11.53 -2.21 -12.40
C PRO A 18 -11.98 -0.75 -12.38
N TYR A 19 -13.29 -0.49 -12.31
CA TYR A 19 -13.82 0.88 -12.30
C TYR A 19 -13.68 1.58 -10.94
N LEU A 20 -13.39 0.85 -9.87
CA LEU A 20 -13.13 1.38 -8.51
C LEU A 20 -11.63 1.45 -8.20
N ASN A 21 -10.78 0.77 -8.97
CA ASN A 21 -9.35 0.72 -8.73
C ASN A 21 -8.67 2.02 -9.17
N THR A 22 -8.79 3.04 -8.33
CA THR A 22 -8.19 4.38 -8.50
C THR A 22 -6.67 4.39 -8.37
N ILE A 23 -6.04 3.25 -8.05
CA ILE A 23 -4.60 3.10 -8.12
C ILE A 23 -4.15 2.97 -9.57
N GLU A 24 -4.78 2.07 -10.34
CA GLU A 24 -4.49 1.90 -11.77
C GLU A 24 -5.28 2.90 -12.64
N LYS A 25 -6.53 3.22 -12.28
CA LYS A 25 -7.36 4.23 -12.93
C LYS A 25 -7.15 5.59 -12.27
N LYS A 26 -6.01 6.21 -12.59
CA LYS A 26 -5.60 7.51 -12.02
C LYS A 26 -6.69 8.58 -12.21
N VAL A 27 -6.84 9.44 -11.22
CA VAL A 27 -7.77 10.58 -11.21
C VAL A 27 -7.03 11.80 -11.75
N SER A 28 -7.64 12.55 -12.67
CA SER A 28 -6.97 13.73 -13.23
C SER A 28 -6.75 14.80 -12.17
N LYS A 29 -5.65 15.55 -12.30
CA LYS A 29 -5.34 16.72 -11.48
C LYS A 29 -6.53 17.67 -11.44
N SER A 30 -7.11 17.98 -12.60
CA SER A 30 -8.27 18.87 -12.72
C SER A 30 -9.45 18.43 -11.85
N ILE A 31 -9.78 17.14 -11.82
CA ILE A 31 -10.88 16.61 -11.00
C ILE A 31 -10.59 16.81 -9.50
N ILE A 32 -9.35 16.53 -9.07
CA ILE A 32 -8.95 16.68 -7.67
C ILE A 32 -9.02 18.15 -7.25
N ILE A 33 -8.48 19.06 -8.07
CA ILE A 33 -8.51 20.50 -7.82
C ILE A 33 -9.95 21.01 -7.75
N SER A 34 -10.79 20.68 -8.74
CA SER A 34 -12.19 21.12 -8.74
C SER A 34 -12.96 20.63 -7.51
N ALA A 35 -12.71 19.39 -7.05
CA ALA A 35 -13.32 18.89 -5.83
C ALA A 35 -12.87 19.69 -4.59
N LEU A 36 -11.56 19.97 -4.45
CA LEU A 36 -11.05 20.78 -3.34
C LEU A 36 -11.58 22.21 -3.36
N GLU A 37 -11.60 22.87 -4.52
CA GLU A 37 -12.11 24.24 -4.67
C GLU A 37 -13.60 24.34 -4.30
N SER A 38 -14.41 23.36 -4.71
CA SER A 38 -15.85 23.33 -4.41
C SER A 38 -16.17 23.23 -2.91
N GLU A 39 -15.22 22.71 -2.11
CA GLU A 39 -15.38 22.49 -0.67
C GLU A 39 -14.59 23.50 0.17
N ASN A 40 -14.01 24.55 -0.44
CA ASN A 40 -13.06 25.47 0.21
C ASN A 40 -11.90 24.71 0.90
N GLY A 41 -11.34 23.72 0.21
CA GLY A 41 -10.19 22.94 0.65
C GLY A 41 -8.95 23.80 0.91
N ASP A 42 -7.93 23.20 1.52
CA ASP A 42 -6.70 23.89 1.90
C ASP A 42 -6.00 24.48 0.66
N LEU A 43 -5.78 25.80 0.66
CA LEU A 43 -5.16 26.53 -0.45
C LEU A 43 -3.71 26.07 -0.72
N ASN A 44 -2.98 25.63 0.30
CA ASN A 44 -1.64 25.09 0.14
C ASN A 44 -1.70 23.72 -0.54
N ASP A 45 -2.69 22.88 -0.21
CA ASP A 45 -2.88 21.58 -0.85
C ASP A 45 -3.19 21.76 -2.33
N ILE A 46 -4.10 22.68 -2.67
CA ILE A 46 -4.43 23.04 -4.06
C ILE A 46 -3.18 23.51 -4.80
N LYS A 47 -2.41 24.43 -4.20
CA LYS A 47 -1.19 24.98 -4.81
C LYS A 47 -0.15 23.89 -5.08
N GLU A 48 0.15 23.05 -4.10
CA GLU A 48 1.13 21.97 -4.24
C GLU A 48 0.73 20.95 -5.32
N ILE A 49 -0.57 20.62 -5.43
CA ILE A 49 -1.08 19.72 -6.47
C ILE A 49 -0.98 20.38 -7.87
N LEU A 50 -1.27 21.68 -7.98
CA LEU A 50 -1.13 22.44 -9.23
C LEU A 50 0.32 22.53 -9.70
N GLU A 51 1.26 22.72 -8.77
CA GLU A 51 2.71 22.81 -9.04
C GLU A 51 3.33 21.45 -9.43
N SER A 52 2.65 20.33 -9.15
CA SER A 52 3.10 19.00 -9.56
C SER A 52 3.14 18.85 -11.09
N ILE A 53 4.17 18.19 -11.60
CA ILE A 53 4.27 17.85 -13.03
C ILE A 53 3.29 16.76 -13.47
N GLU A 54 2.76 15.98 -12.53
CA GLU A 54 1.86 14.86 -12.80
C GLU A 54 0.45 15.35 -13.14
N GLU A 55 -0.10 14.96 -14.29
CA GLU A 55 -1.45 15.35 -14.72
C GLU A 55 -2.57 14.45 -14.18
N SER A 56 -2.20 13.32 -13.58
CA SER A 56 -3.14 12.40 -12.94
C SER A 56 -2.47 11.65 -11.79
N PHE A 57 -3.24 11.27 -10.79
CA PHE A 57 -2.72 10.65 -9.58
C PHE A 57 -3.45 9.36 -9.23
N SER A 58 -2.72 8.41 -8.68
CA SER A 58 -3.31 7.29 -7.96
C SER A 58 -3.88 7.82 -6.64
N VAL A 59 -5.12 7.45 -6.33
CA VAL A 59 -5.80 7.91 -5.12
C VAL A 59 -6.26 6.73 -4.29
N TRP A 60 -6.12 6.80 -2.97
CA TRP A 60 -6.65 5.81 -2.04
C TRP A 60 -7.51 6.47 -0.96
N GLY A 61 -8.55 5.81 -0.49
CA GLY A 61 -9.46 6.33 0.53
C GLY A 61 -9.38 5.53 1.84
N TYR A 62 -9.56 6.21 2.97
CA TYR A 62 -9.77 5.54 4.25
C TYR A 62 -10.79 6.29 5.13
N SER A 63 -11.40 5.56 6.06
CA SER A 63 -12.45 6.09 6.93
C SER A 63 -11.88 6.91 8.07
N GLU A 64 -12.58 7.98 8.42
CA GLU A 64 -12.40 8.71 9.66
C GLU A 64 -12.65 7.88 10.91
N ASN A 65 -13.32 6.73 10.78
CA ASN A 65 -13.57 5.80 11.87
C ASN A 65 -12.44 4.78 12.07
N ASP A 66 -11.40 4.79 11.24
CA ASP A 66 -10.27 3.87 11.37
C ASP A 66 -9.43 4.22 12.62
N ASN A 67 -9.54 3.41 13.66
CA ASN A 67 -8.87 3.66 14.94
C ASN A 67 -7.33 3.62 14.85
N ASN A 68 -6.77 2.91 13.86
CA ASN A 68 -5.33 2.85 13.68
C ASN A 68 -4.78 4.12 13.04
N LEU A 69 -5.57 4.79 12.19
CA LEU A 69 -5.16 6.00 11.48
C LEU A 69 -5.67 7.31 12.11
N LYS A 70 -6.61 7.25 13.07
CA LYS A 70 -7.08 8.44 13.81
C LYS A 70 -5.96 9.16 14.55
N ILE A 71 -5.09 8.40 15.22
CA ILE A 71 -4.06 8.95 16.11
C ILE A 71 -2.83 9.38 15.31
N ASN A 72 -2.39 8.55 14.36
CA ASN A 72 -1.24 8.83 13.51
C ASN A 72 -1.62 8.62 12.03
N PRO A 73 -2.27 9.62 11.40
CA PRO A 73 -2.68 9.50 10.00
C PRO A 73 -1.47 9.58 9.07
N PRO A 74 -1.55 8.97 7.87
CA PRO A 74 -0.49 9.10 6.87
C PRO A 74 -0.29 10.56 6.45
N LYS A 75 0.97 10.95 6.25
CA LYS A 75 1.42 12.28 5.81
C LYS A 75 2.37 12.16 4.62
N SER A 76 2.69 13.31 4.01
CA SER A 76 3.57 13.36 2.85
C SER A 76 4.93 12.69 3.13
N GLY A 77 5.35 11.84 2.21
CA GLY A 77 6.58 11.06 2.31
C GLY A 77 6.44 9.68 2.97
N ASP A 78 5.32 9.38 3.62
CA ASP A 78 5.12 8.04 4.21
C ASP A 78 4.99 6.95 3.13
N LEU A 79 5.34 5.73 3.49
CA LEU A 79 5.19 4.56 2.61
C LEU A 79 3.88 3.83 2.89
N ILE A 80 3.22 3.40 1.83
CA ILE A 80 1.97 2.64 1.93
C ILE A 80 2.07 1.37 1.10
N PHE A 81 1.81 0.24 1.74
CA PHE A 81 1.48 -1.01 1.08
C PHE A 81 -0.02 -1.17 1.00
N ILE A 82 -0.55 -1.49 -0.19
CA ILE A 82 -1.95 -1.86 -0.37
C ILE A 82 -2.01 -3.37 -0.58
N THR A 83 -2.79 -4.07 0.24
CA THR A 83 -2.88 -5.54 0.23
C THR A 83 -4.19 -6.04 -0.35
N ASN A 84 -4.21 -7.27 -0.85
CA ASN A 84 -5.42 -7.98 -1.24
C ASN A 84 -5.22 -9.46 -1.00
N ASN A 85 -6.25 -10.11 -0.42
CA ASN A 85 -6.35 -11.57 -0.29
C ASN A 85 -5.06 -12.30 0.15
N ASN A 86 -4.30 -11.76 1.09
CA ASN A 86 -3.01 -12.28 1.56
C ASN A 86 -1.79 -12.05 0.65
N ALA A 87 -1.77 -10.95 -0.10
CA ALA A 87 -0.56 -10.41 -0.72
C ALA A 87 -0.50 -8.88 -0.65
N ALA A 88 0.71 -8.32 -0.62
CA ALA A 88 0.93 -6.92 -0.96
C ALA A 88 0.93 -6.75 -2.47
N ILE A 89 0.13 -5.79 -2.97
CA ILE A 89 -0.18 -5.60 -4.39
C ILE A 89 0.39 -4.28 -4.92
N TYR A 90 0.40 -3.24 -4.09
CA TYR A 90 1.00 -1.96 -4.45
C TYR A 90 1.90 -1.47 -3.34
N LEU A 91 2.98 -0.81 -3.71
CA LEU A 91 3.78 0.04 -2.85
C LEU A 91 3.73 1.45 -3.43
N ALA A 92 3.49 2.44 -2.58
CA ALA A 92 3.43 3.84 -2.97
C ALA A 92 4.01 4.75 -1.89
N THR A 93 4.32 5.98 -2.28
CA THR A 93 4.62 7.07 -1.34
C THR A 93 3.44 8.02 -1.28
N VAL A 94 3.07 8.47 -0.08
CA VAL A 94 2.07 9.52 0.09
C VAL A 94 2.63 10.82 -0.48
N PHE A 95 1.95 11.37 -1.48
CA PHE A 95 2.18 12.75 -1.91
C PHE A 95 1.45 13.70 -0.96
N LYS A 96 0.15 13.47 -0.75
CA LYS A 96 -0.70 14.34 0.06
C LYS A 96 -1.87 13.59 0.70
N LYS A 97 -2.33 14.06 1.85
CA LYS A 97 -3.60 13.66 2.47
C LYS A 97 -4.57 14.82 2.38
N ILE A 98 -5.73 14.60 1.77
CA ILE A 98 -6.77 15.62 1.58
C ILE A 98 -8.12 15.14 2.14
N GLU A 99 -9.04 16.09 2.35
CA GLU A 99 -10.46 15.84 2.57
C GLU A 99 -11.24 16.42 1.39
N ALA A 100 -11.99 15.60 0.68
CA ALA A 100 -12.83 16.02 -0.45
C ALA A 100 -13.98 15.02 -0.64
N LYS A 101 -15.19 15.38 -0.21
CA LYS A 101 -16.41 14.58 -0.34
C LYS A 101 -16.84 14.42 -1.80
N GLU A 102 -16.62 15.44 -2.61
CA GLU A 102 -16.84 15.41 -4.05
C GLU A 102 -15.93 14.40 -4.75
N LEU A 103 -14.91 13.82 -4.10
CA LEU A 103 -14.18 12.68 -4.64
C LEU A 103 -14.80 11.33 -4.28
N ASP A 104 -15.85 11.24 -3.46
CA ASP A 104 -16.45 9.96 -3.07
C ASP A 104 -17.05 9.18 -4.25
N TYR A 105 -17.45 9.88 -5.32
CA TYR A 105 -18.03 9.24 -6.50
C TYR A 105 -17.05 8.29 -7.21
N ILE A 106 -15.73 8.51 -7.09
CA ILE A 106 -14.73 7.66 -7.76
C ILE A 106 -14.73 6.23 -7.20
N TRP A 107 -15.28 6.04 -5.99
CA TRP A 107 -15.52 4.72 -5.39
C TRP A 107 -17.02 4.38 -5.31
N ALA A 108 -17.77 4.71 -6.36
CA ALA A 108 -19.21 4.47 -6.45
C ALA A 108 -20.02 5.08 -5.29
N GLY A 109 -19.63 6.28 -4.85
CA GLY A 109 -20.39 7.07 -3.86
C GLY A 109 -20.26 6.58 -2.42
N ARG A 110 -19.20 5.84 -2.09
CA ARG A 110 -18.92 5.44 -0.70
C ARG A 110 -18.52 6.66 0.15
N GLN A 111 -19.48 7.18 0.90
CA GLN A 111 -19.34 8.37 1.74
C GLN A 111 -18.55 8.16 3.04
N SER A 112 -18.24 6.91 3.41
CA SER A 112 -17.60 6.58 4.70
C SER A 112 -16.07 6.76 4.70
N TRP A 113 -15.48 7.22 3.60
CA TRP A 113 -14.04 7.37 3.44
C TRP A 113 -13.64 8.84 3.38
N LYS A 114 -13.85 9.59 4.46
CA LYS A 114 -13.59 11.04 4.50
C LYS A 114 -12.20 11.45 3.97
N TYR A 115 -11.17 10.66 4.27
CA TYR A 115 -9.78 11.01 3.96
C TYR A 115 -9.28 10.36 2.68
N LYS A 116 -8.68 11.15 1.79
CA LYS A 116 -8.08 10.67 0.54
C LYS A 116 -6.56 10.87 0.57
N LEU A 117 -5.85 9.87 0.08
CA LEU A 117 -4.40 9.87 -0.07
C LEU A 117 -4.09 9.96 -1.55
N ILE A 118 -3.44 11.04 -1.94
CA ILE A 118 -2.84 11.19 -3.25
C ILE A 118 -1.48 10.51 -3.19
N LEU A 119 -1.22 9.60 -4.11
CA LEU A 119 -0.06 8.74 -4.11
C LEU A 119 0.86 9.06 -5.29
N LYS A 120 2.17 8.88 -5.07
CA LYS A 120 3.23 8.97 -6.07
C LYS A 120 4.17 7.78 -5.97
N ASN A 121 5.03 7.60 -6.98
CA ASN A 121 5.98 6.49 -7.07
C ASN A 121 5.28 5.13 -6.86
N VAL A 122 4.12 4.96 -7.51
CA VAL A 122 3.29 3.78 -7.32
C VAL A 122 3.84 2.65 -8.17
N ILE A 123 4.22 1.56 -7.50
CA ILE A 123 4.67 0.34 -8.15
C ILE A 123 3.71 -0.81 -7.84
N ARG A 124 3.43 -1.62 -8.87
CA ARG A 124 2.76 -2.90 -8.68
C ARG A 124 3.78 -3.91 -8.20
N ILE A 125 3.51 -4.48 -7.05
CA ILE A 125 4.30 -5.56 -6.46
C ILE A 125 3.42 -6.80 -6.27
N PHE A 126 4.06 -7.93 -6.01
CA PHE A 126 3.37 -9.13 -5.58
C PHE A 126 4.23 -9.83 -4.54
N ILE A 127 3.86 -9.68 -3.26
CA ILE A 127 4.54 -10.33 -2.15
C ILE A 127 3.50 -11.13 -1.35
N PRO A 128 3.49 -12.46 -1.50
CA PRO A 128 2.49 -13.31 -0.86
C PRO A 128 2.75 -13.48 0.64
N TYR A 129 1.69 -13.80 1.37
CA TYR A 129 1.70 -14.34 2.74
C TYR A 129 0.51 -15.29 3.00
N PRO A 130 0.18 -16.22 2.07
CA PRO A 130 -0.96 -17.12 2.22
C PRO A 130 -0.66 -18.20 3.28
N LEU A 131 -1.21 -18.02 4.48
CA LEU A 131 -1.00 -18.98 5.58
C LEU A 131 -1.81 -20.26 5.37
N ASP A 132 -1.19 -21.39 5.68
CA ASP A 132 -1.82 -22.72 5.76
C ASP A 132 -2.52 -23.19 4.47
N VAL A 133 -2.05 -22.74 3.30
CA VAL A 133 -2.56 -23.16 1.99
C VAL A 133 -1.43 -23.43 1.00
N ASP A 134 -1.73 -24.26 0.00
CA ASP A 134 -0.83 -24.46 -1.13
C ASP A 134 -0.68 -23.15 -1.92
N ILE A 135 0.54 -22.60 -1.89
CA ILE A 135 0.84 -21.31 -2.54
C ILE A 135 0.66 -21.36 -4.06
N GLU A 136 0.89 -22.49 -4.72
CA GLU A 136 0.75 -22.57 -6.18
C GLU A 136 -0.70 -22.50 -6.60
N LYS A 137 -1.56 -23.27 -5.93
CA LYS A 137 -3.01 -23.21 -6.12
C LYS A 137 -3.54 -21.83 -5.75
N TRP A 138 -3.14 -21.30 -4.60
CA TRP A 138 -3.58 -19.97 -4.17
C TRP A 138 -3.16 -18.88 -5.16
N CYS A 139 -1.93 -18.91 -5.68
CA CYS A 139 -1.49 -17.99 -6.73
C CYS A 139 -2.28 -18.15 -8.03
N GLY A 140 -2.61 -19.39 -8.42
CA GLY A 140 -3.44 -19.67 -9.60
C GLY A 140 -4.82 -19.02 -9.53
N ASP A 141 -5.40 -18.95 -8.34
CA ASP A 141 -6.72 -18.37 -8.10
C ASP A 141 -6.67 -16.85 -7.79
N HIS A 142 -5.49 -16.29 -7.54
CA HIS A 142 -5.35 -14.92 -7.04
C HIS A 142 -5.34 -13.87 -8.18
N PRO A 143 -6.23 -12.84 -8.15
CA PRO A 143 -6.47 -11.95 -9.30
C PRO A 143 -5.27 -11.07 -9.69
N PHE A 144 -4.31 -10.87 -8.77
CA PHE A 144 -3.12 -10.07 -9.03
C PHE A 144 -1.83 -10.88 -9.19
N ALA A 145 -1.87 -12.19 -8.94
CA ALA A 145 -0.66 -13.00 -9.00
C ALA A 145 -0.15 -13.05 -10.46
N PRO A 146 1.16 -12.85 -10.69
CA PRO A 146 1.76 -13.22 -11.96
C PRO A 146 1.68 -14.74 -12.16
N SER A 147 1.87 -15.20 -13.39
CA SER A 147 1.91 -16.64 -13.68
C SER A 147 2.97 -17.35 -12.84
N LEU A 148 2.72 -18.59 -12.43
CA LEU A 148 3.66 -19.40 -11.62
C LEU A 148 5.07 -19.47 -12.22
N SER A 149 5.17 -19.48 -13.55
CA SER A 149 6.45 -19.43 -14.27
C SER A 149 7.27 -18.15 -14.05
N ARG A 150 6.62 -17.04 -13.67
CA ARG A 150 7.25 -15.74 -13.40
C ARG A 150 7.56 -15.52 -11.92
N ILE A 151 7.09 -16.39 -11.03
CA ILE A 151 7.22 -16.25 -9.57
C ILE A 151 7.87 -17.50 -8.95
N GLN A 152 8.78 -18.14 -9.68
CA GLN A 152 9.42 -19.39 -9.27
C GLN A 152 10.25 -19.20 -8.00
N ASN A 153 10.99 -18.10 -7.90
CA ASN A 153 11.81 -17.78 -6.73
C ASN A 153 10.93 -17.34 -5.55
N ILE A 154 9.85 -16.58 -5.79
CA ILE A 154 8.86 -16.27 -4.75
C ILE A 154 8.28 -17.56 -4.15
N ASN A 155 7.82 -18.48 -5.00
CA ASN A 155 7.25 -19.76 -4.58
C ASN A 155 8.26 -20.57 -3.77
N LYS A 156 9.51 -20.65 -4.24
CA LYS A 156 10.60 -21.34 -3.54
C LYS A 156 10.89 -20.74 -2.17
N ILE A 157 11.08 -19.41 -2.08
CA ILE A 157 11.36 -18.71 -0.83
C ILE A 157 10.24 -18.93 0.18
N TYR A 158 8.99 -18.87 -0.26
CA TYR A 158 7.85 -19.12 0.60
C TYR A 158 7.78 -20.58 1.09
N LYS A 159 8.01 -21.56 0.22
CA LYS A 159 8.00 -22.99 0.61
C LYS A 159 9.15 -23.37 1.54
N ASP A 160 10.34 -22.83 1.28
CA ASP A 160 11.55 -23.22 2.01
C ASP A 160 11.70 -22.49 3.36
N ARG A 161 11.16 -21.27 3.47
CA ARG A 161 11.41 -20.36 4.61
C ARG A 161 10.17 -19.71 5.18
N GLU A 162 9.01 -19.89 4.55
CA GLU A 162 7.76 -19.18 4.85
C GLU A 162 7.89 -17.65 4.73
N GLU A 163 8.97 -17.16 4.11
CA GLU A 163 9.27 -15.74 3.99
C GLU A 163 8.35 -15.05 2.97
N GLY A 164 7.68 -13.99 3.42
CA GLY A 164 6.67 -13.28 2.65
C GLY A 164 6.41 -11.89 3.22
N PHE A 165 5.30 -11.25 2.85
CA PHE A 165 5.06 -9.85 3.20
C PHE A 165 5.02 -9.61 4.72
N ARG A 166 4.48 -10.56 5.49
CA ARG A 166 4.48 -10.53 6.96
C ARG A 166 5.88 -10.47 7.58
N HIS A 167 6.89 -11.02 6.91
CA HIS A 167 8.28 -10.95 7.36
C HIS A 167 8.85 -9.54 7.20
N ILE A 168 8.52 -8.89 6.09
CA ILE A 168 8.95 -7.52 5.77
C ILE A 168 8.41 -6.53 6.82
N ILE A 169 7.16 -6.69 7.26
CA ILE A 169 6.50 -5.78 8.20
C ILE A 169 6.53 -6.22 9.68
N GLY A 170 7.35 -7.21 10.05
CA GLY A 170 7.51 -7.64 11.45
C GLY A 170 6.23 -8.24 12.06
N ARG A 171 5.55 -9.12 11.31
CA ARG A 171 4.30 -9.79 11.72
C ARG A 171 4.28 -11.28 11.39
N LYS A 172 5.46 -11.92 11.43
CA LYS A 172 5.64 -13.33 11.04
C LYS A 172 4.79 -14.30 11.87
N ASN A 173 4.61 -14.00 13.16
CA ASN A 173 3.86 -14.88 14.09
C ASN A 173 2.35 -14.65 14.09
N GLN A 174 1.84 -13.70 13.29
CA GLN A 174 0.41 -13.37 13.28
C GLN A 174 -0.32 -14.15 12.18
N THR A 175 -1.46 -14.73 12.55
CA THR A 175 -2.32 -15.50 11.64
C THR A 175 -3.46 -14.66 11.07
N GLY A 176 -4.09 -15.15 9.99
CA GLY A 176 -5.25 -14.52 9.34
C GLY A 176 -4.90 -13.42 8.32
N PRO A 177 -5.90 -12.81 7.66
CA PRO A 177 -5.68 -11.69 6.74
C PRO A 177 -5.44 -10.37 7.48
N ILE A 178 -4.65 -9.47 6.89
CA ILE A 178 -4.54 -8.09 7.36
C ILE A 178 -5.84 -7.36 7.00
N GLN A 179 -6.57 -6.89 8.00
CA GLN A 179 -7.84 -6.18 7.84
C GLN A 179 -7.69 -4.71 8.24
N GLY A 180 -8.39 -3.82 7.52
CA GLY A 180 -8.36 -2.38 7.74
C GLY A 180 -7.02 -1.75 7.39
N ALA A 181 -6.74 -0.58 7.98
CA ALA A 181 -5.42 0.03 7.90
C ALA A 181 -4.58 -0.29 9.15
N LEU A 182 -3.27 -0.26 8.98
CA LEU A 182 -2.29 -0.58 10.01
C LEU A 182 -1.09 0.36 9.88
N THR A 183 -0.65 0.93 11.00
CA THR A 183 0.70 1.51 11.11
C THR A 183 1.69 0.42 11.47
N VAL A 184 2.74 0.25 10.66
CA VAL A 184 3.77 -0.75 10.90
C VAL A 184 4.67 -0.27 12.03
N LYS A 185 4.75 -1.07 13.09
CA LYS A 185 5.70 -0.97 14.19
C LYS A 185 6.36 -2.33 14.32
N ILE A 186 7.68 -2.41 14.12
CA ILE A 186 8.41 -3.67 14.17
C ILE A 186 8.65 -4.01 15.65
N PRO A 187 8.05 -5.08 16.17
CA PRO A 187 8.28 -5.48 17.56
C PRO A 187 9.76 -5.80 17.80
N ASP A 188 10.30 -5.44 18.97
CA ASP A 188 11.73 -5.67 19.26
C ASP A 188 12.13 -7.14 19.18
N ASN A 189 11.23 -8.06 19.54
CA ASN A 189 11.45 -9.51 19.41
C ASN A 189 11.43 -10.03 17.96
N ASP A 190 10.95 -9.21 17.01
CA ASP A 190 10.97 -9.50 15.59
C ASP A 190 12.16 -8.84 14.87
N LYS A 191 12.92 -7.96 15.55
CA LYS A 191 14.14 -7.32 15.01
C LYS A 191 15.32 -8.28 14.99
N GLN A 192 16.17 -8.13 13.98
CA GLN A 192 17.49 -8.76 13.91
C GLN A 192 18.51 -7.88 14.63
N LYS A 193 19.65 -8.44 15.06
CA LYS A 193 20.68 -7.69 15.82
C LYS A 193 21.13 -6.39 15.15
N HIS A 194 21.25 -6.40 13.83
CA HIS A 194 21.68 -5.21 13.07
C HIS A 194 20.56 -4.18 12.86
N GLU A 195 19.33 -4.50 13.24
CA GLU A 195 18.14 -3.66 13.11
C GLU A 195 17.76 -2.96 14.43
N GLU A 196 18.42 -3.27 15.54
CA GLU A 196 18.06 -2.78 16.89
C GLU A 196 18.02 -1.25 16.98
N GLU A 197 18.94 -0.56 16.29
CA GLU A 197 19.04 0.91 16.26
C GLU A 197 18.31 1.54 15.06
N MET A 198 17.77 0.73 14.15
CA MET A 198 17.12 1.23 12.93
C MET A 198 15.66 1.64 13.21
N LYS A 199 15.19 2.67 12.50
CA LYS A 199 13.77 3.03 12.49
C LYS A 199 12.95 1.97 11.76
N ASP A 200 11.69 1.81 12.12
CA ASP A 200 10.78 0.83 11.50
C ASP A 200 10.76 0.92 9.96
N ILE A 201 10.76 2.12 9.40
CA ILE A 201 10.80 2.34 7.95
C ILE A 201 12.11 1.83 7.31
N GLU A 202 13.24 2.05 7.97
CA GLU A 202 14.55 1.60 7.49
C GLU A 202 14.61 0.07 7.52
N ILE A 203 14.06 -0.55 8.57
CA ILE A 203 13.93 -2.01 8.69
C ILE A 203 13.07 -2.56 7.55
N VAL A 204 11.87 -1.99 7.34
CA VAL A 204 10.96 -2.42 6.27
C VAL A 204 11.63 -2.31 4.90
N LEU A 205 12.30 -1.20 4.61
CA LEU A 205 13.00 -0.99 3.34
C LEU A 205 14.18 -1.96 3.17
N SER A 206 14.95 -2.20 4.23
CA SER A 206 16.06 -3.17 4.22
C SER A 206 15.57 -4.60 3.95
N ARG A 207 14.50 -5.02 4.65
CA ARG A 207 13.87 -6.33 4.46
C ARG A 207 13.23 -6.47 3.09
N LEU A 208 12.54 -5.43 2.61
CA LEU A 208 11.98 -5.41 1.25
C LEU A 208 13.08 -5.55 0.20
N ASN A 209 14.17 -4.79 0.32
CA ASN A 209 15.32 -4.88 -0.59
C ASN A 209 15.94 -6.29 -0.58
N THR A 210 16.07 -6.89 0.61
CA THR A 210 16.57 -8.26 0.75
C THR A 210 15.63 -9.25 0.08
N TYR A 211 14.32 -9.14 0.32
CA TYR A 211 13.31 -9.98 -0.31
C TYR A 211 13.33 -9.85 -1.85
N CYS A 212 13.40 -8.62 -2.37
CA CYS A 212 13.53 -8.38 -3.81
C CYS A 212 14.76 -9.08 -4.38
N LYS A 213 15.92 -8.98 -3.73
CA LYS A 213 17.15 -9.67 -4.17
C LYS A 213 17.01 -11.19 -4.13
N LEU A 214 16.46 -11.74 -3.05
CA LEU A 214 16.26 -13.18 -2.88
C LEU A 214 15.30 -13.76 -3.92
N THR A 215 14.29 -12.98 -4.31
CA THR A 215 13.30 -13.36 -5.32
C THR A 215 13.70 -12.95 -6.73
N HIS A 216 14.94 -12.48 -6.94
CA HIS A 216 15.44 -12.01 -8.23
C HIS A 216 14.53 -10.95 -8.88
N PHE A 217 13.95 -10.09 -8.05
CA PHE A 217 13.02 -9.01 -8.40
C PHE A 217 11.70 -9.49 -9.05
N GLU A 218 11.36 -10.78 -8.98
CA GLU A 218 10.07 -11.31 -9.45
C GLU A 218 8.87 -10.63 -8.77
N CYS A 219 9.07 -10.11 -7.56
CA CYS A 219 8.03 -9.43 -6.80
C CYS A 219 7.69 -8.04 -7.33
N ILE A 220 8.49 -7.46 -8.25
CA ILE A 220 8.20 -6.18 -8.91
C ILE A 220 7.52 -6.49 -10.24
N VAL A 221 6.24 -6.15 -10.35
CA VAL A 221 5.42 -6.54 -11.50
C VAL A 221 5.47 -5.49 -12.61
N LYS A 222 5.35 -4.21 -12.25
CA LYS A 222 5.45 -3.04 -13.15
C LYS A 222 5.42 -1.73 -12.36
N GLU A 223 5.94 -0.66 -12.96
CA GLU A 223 5.58 0.72 -12.59
C GLU A 223 4.23 1.09 -13.24
N ILE A 224 3.45 1.98 -12.61
CA ILE A 224 2.07 2.33 -13.03
C ILE A 224 1.96 3.81 -13.40
#